data_AF-A0A2X1PUV0-F1
#
_entry.id   AF-A0A2X1PUV0-F1
#
_cell.length_a   1.000
_cell.length_b   1.000
_cell.length_c   1.000
_cell.angle_alpha   90.00
_cell.angle_beta   90.00
_cell.angle_gamma   90.00
#
_symmetry.space_group_name_H-M   'P 1'
#
loop_
_entity.id
_entity.type
_entity.pdbx_description
1 polymer ?
#
loop_
_entity_poly.entity_id
_entity_poly.type
_entity_poly.pdbx_seq_one_letter_code
_entity_poly.pdbx_strand_id
1 'polypeptide(L)' 'MGNIAASSGCPTIDGLGPTGGNMHAKSEYLKVDSVVPKCNLVVSVINTLLKK' A
#
# COMPACT_ATOMS: atom_id res chain seq x y z
N MET A 1 -15.22 -9.93 -2.00
CA MET A 1 -14.24 -9.45 -3.00
C MET A 1 -12.96 -9.06 -2.30
N GLY A 2 -11.84 -9.67 -2.72
CA GLY A 2 -10.47 -9.14 -2.58
C GLY A 2 -9.69 -9.46 -1.31
N ASN A 3 -10.08 -8.89 -0.17
CA ASN A 3 -9.17 -8.77 0.97
C ASN A 3 -9.50 -9.78 2.09
N ILE A 4 -8.76 -10.89 2.10
CA ILE A 4 -8.92 -12.01 3.05
C ILE A 4 -8.63 -11.54 4.48
N ALA A 5 -7.63 -10.66 4.66
CA ALA A 5 -7.28 -10.11 5.97
C ALA A 5 -8.45 -9.29 6.56
N ALA A 6 -9.06 -8.41 5.78
CA ALA A 6 -10.24 -7.65 6.20
C ALA A 6 -11.41 -8.59 6.56
N SER A 7 -11.60 -9.65 5.76
CA SER A 7 -12.69 -10.61 5.95
C SER A 7 -12.56 -11.44 7.24
N SER A 8 -11.35 -11.53 7.81
CA SER A 8 -11.11 -12.18 9.10
C SER A 8 -11.45 -11.31 10.33
N GLY A 9 -11.95 -10.09 10.11
CA GLY A 9 -12.25 -9.12 11.18
C GLY A 9 -11.07 -8.24 11.58
N CYS A 10 -9.92 -8.35 10.89
CA CYS A 10 -8.78 -7.48 11.11
C CYS A 10 -8.98 -6.13 10.40
N PRO A 11 -8.91 -4.98 11.12
CA PRO A 11 -8.89 -3.66 10.48
C PRO A 11 -7.73 -3.60 9.49
N THR A 12 -8.04 -3.56 8.19
CA THR A 12 -7.06 -3.70 7.11
C THR A 12 -7.07 -2.47 6.24
N ILE A 13 -5.89 -1.90 6.02
CA ILE A 13 -5.63 -0.84 5.03
C ILE A 13 -4.77 -1.46 3.94
N ASP A 14 -5.32 -1.52 2.72
CA ASP A 14 -4.68 -2.10 1.53
C ASP A 14 -4.20 -1.01 0.57
N GLY A 15 -3.34 -1.36 -0.39
CA GLY A 15 -2.95 -0.45 -1.48
C GLY A 15 -1.93 0.61 -1.10
N LEU A 16 -1.11 0.38 -0.07
CA LEU A 16 -0.05 1.31 0.37
C LEU A 16 1.23 1.28 -0.51
N GLY A 17 1.19 0.59 -1.63
CA GLY A 17 2.30 0.49 -2.58
C GLY A 17 2.60 1.77 -3.38
N PRO A 18 3.64 1.74 -4.22
CA PRO A 18 4.00 2.81 -5.13
C PRO A 18 2.87 3.14 -6.11
N THR A 19 2.87 4.36 -6.64
CA THR A 19 1.92 4.76 -7.69
C THR A 19 2.26 4.06 -8.99
N GLY A 20 1.27 3.49 -9.65
CA GLY A 20 1.42 2.79 -10.92
C GLY A 20 0.09 2.59 -11.62
N GLY A 21 0.09 1.77 -12.66
CA GLY A 21 -1.11 1.48 -13.44
C GLY A 21 -0.96 0.28 -14.36
N ASN A 22 -2.07 -0.07 -15.03
CA ASN A 22 -2.18 -1.23 -15.92
C ASN A 22 -1.81 -2.55 -15.24
N MET A 23 -2.20 -2.72 -13.97
CA MET A 23 -1.99 -3.96 -13.22
C MET A 23 -2.51 -5.15 -14.02
N HIS A 24 -1.71 -6.22 -14.07
CA HIS A 24 -2.00 -7.44 -14.81
C HIS A 24 -1.97 -7.27 -16.35
N ALA A 25 -1.16 -6.34 -16.87
CA ALA A 25 -0.95 -6.16 -18.31
C ALA A 25 0.54 -6.06 -18.69
N LYS A 26 0.88 -6.30 -19.95
CA LYS A 26 2.27 -6.10 -20.46
C LYS A 26 2.73 -4.64 -20.34
N SER A 27 1.78 -3.71 -20.28
CA SER A 27 2.02 -2.28 -20.10
C SER A 27 1.97 -1.86 -18.63
N GLU A 28 2.04 -2.80 -17.69
CA GLU A 28 2.14 -2.53 -16.25
C GLU A 28 3.37 -1.67 -15.94
N TYR A 29 3.18 -0.65 -15.13
CA TYR A 29 4.25 0.28 -14.76
C TYR A 29 4.04 0.85 -13.36
N LEU A 30 5.13 1.38 -12.80
CA LEU A 30 5.12 2.22 -11.62
C LEU A 30 5.88 3.52 -11.88
N LYS A 31 5.57 4.56 -11.10
CA LYS A 31 6.30 5.83 -11.09
C LYS A 31 7.46 5.73 -10.11
N VAL A 32 8.69 5.84 -10.61
CA VAL A 32 9.92 5.65 -9.80
C VAL A 32 10.01 6.69 -8.66
N ASP A 33 9.62 7.93 -8.94
CA ASP A 33 9.59 9.02 -7.96
C ASP A 33 8.59 8.79 -6.80
N SER A 34 7.61 7.89 -6.97
CA SER A 34 6.63 7.56 -5.94
C SER A 34 7.12 6.55 -4.91
N VAL A 35 8.20 5.81 -5.19
CA VAL A 35 8.67 4.70 -4.34
C VAL A 35 9.07 5.21 -2.96
N VAL A 36 10.00 6.17 -2.89
CA VAL A 36 10.50 6.69 -1.61
C VAL A 36 9.40 7.37 -0.78
N PRO A 37 8.56 8.28 -1.34
CA PRO A 37 7.45 8.86 -0.59
C PRO A 37 6.47 7.83 -0.02
N LYS A 38 6.17 6.76 -0.77
CA LYS A 38 5.25 5.70 -0.34
C LYS A 38 5.85 4.82 0.74
N CYS A 39 7.15 4.49 0.67
CA CYS A 39 7.85 3.82 1.76
C CYS A 39 7.83 4.67 3.04
N ASN A 40 8.09 5.97 2.93
CA ASN A 40 8.03 6.89 4.07
C ASN A 40 6.62 6.96 4.67
N LEU A 41 5.58 6.94 3.83
CA LEU A 41 4.19 6.87 4.30
C LEU A 41 3.93 5.61 5.12
N VAL A 42 4.36 4.44 4.65
CA VAL A 42 4.19 3.17 5.38
C VAL A 42 4.89 3.24 6.74
N VAL A 43 6.13 3.72 6.79
CA VAL A 43 6.87 3.92 8.04
C VAL A 43 6.13 4.89 8.97
N SER A 44 5.61 5.99 8.43
CA SER A 44 4.83 6.96 9.22
C SER A 44 3.57 6.35 9.80
N VAL A 45 2.83 5.55 9.02
CA VAL A 45 1.61 4.86 9.51
C VAL A 45 1.96 3.92 10.65
N ILE A 46 3.00 3.09 10.49
CA ILE A 46 3.46 2.18 11.55
C ILE A 46 3.83 2.97 12.80
N ASN A 47 4.62 4.04 12.66
CA ASN A 47 5.00 4.88 13.79
C ASN A 47 3.79 5.54 14.47
N THR A 48 2.80 6.01 13.72
CA THR A 48 1.57 6.58 14.29
C THR A 48 0.80 5.55 15.09
N LEU A 49 0.67 4.31 14.58
CA LEU A 49 -0.04 3.23 15.28
C LEU A 49 0.71 2.76 16.54
N LEU A 50 2.04 2.81 16.54
CA LEU A 50 2.86 2.41 17.70
C LEU A 50 2.91 3.49 18.80
N LYS A 51 2.63 4.75 18.48
CA LYS A 51 2.82 5.89 19.40
C LYS A 51 1.80 6.00 20.54
N LYS A 52 0.76 5.14 20.60
CA LYS A 52 -0.35 5.13 21.58
C LYS A 52 -0.79 6.51 22.06
#